data_AF-X0V8H3-F1
#
_entry.id   AF-X0V8H3-F1
#
_cell.length_a   1.000
_cell.length_b   1.000
_cell.length_c   1.000
_cell.angle_alpha   90.00
_cell.angle_beta   90.00
_cell.angle_gamma   90.00
#
_symmetry.space_group_name_H-M   'P 1'
#
loop_
_entity.id
_entity.type
_entity.pdbx_description
1 polymer ?
#
loop_
_entity_poly.entity_id
_entity_poly.type
_entity_poly.pdbx_seq_one_letter_code
_entity_poly.pdbx_strand_id
1 'polypeptide(L)' 'MSVEYNGRLYRMKLKKKKLNLSKLSITDITEIKGLENLTNLKELNLYKNQISEITGLDNLKNLEV' A
#
# COMPACT_ATOMS: atom_id res chain seq x y z
N MET A 1 -2.06 3.68 -10.35
CA MET A 1 -0.65 3.67 -9.92
C MET A 1 -0.17 2.23 -9.86
N SER A 2 1.13 2.01 -9.77
CA SER A 2 1.70 0.69 -9.53
C SER A 2 2.47 0.70 -8.20
N VAL A 3 2.37 -0.41 -7.50
CA VAL A 3 3.17 -0.74 -6.33
C VAL A 3 4.01 -1.95 -6.71
N GLU A 4 5.29 -1.97 -6.36
CA GLU A 4 6.13 -3.14 -6.54
C GLU A 4 6.31 -3.89 -5.22
N TYR A 5 6.21 -5.22 -5.27
CA TYR A 5 6.45 -6.12 -4.15
C TYR A 5 7.07 -7.43 -4.65
N ASN A 6 8.20 -7.86 -4.09
CA ASN A 6 8.96 -9.06 -4.51
C ASN A 6 9.17 -9.16 -6.04
N GLY A 7 9.49 -8.04 -6.69
CA GLY A 7 9.68 -7.96 -8.14
C GLY A 7 8.38 -8.09 -8.95
N ARG A 8 7.22 -8.19 -8.30
CA ARG A 8 5.90 -8.15 -8.94
C ARG A 8 5.30 -6.75 -8.83
N LEU A 9 4.85 -6.25 -9.97
CA LEU A 9 4.09 -5.00 -10.07
C LEU A 9 2.60 -5.26 -9.85
N TYR A 10 2.07 -4.72 -8.77
CA TYR A 10 0.65 -4.68 -8.46
C TYR A 10 0.06 -3.38 -9.00
N ARG A 11 -0.79 -3.50 -10.02
CA ARG A 11 -1.52 -2.35 -10.55
C ARG A 11 -2.72 -2.06 -9.66
N MET A 12 -2.76 -0.82 -9.19
CA MET A 12 -3.68 -0.39 -8.16
C MET A 12 -4.49 0.83 -8.57
N LYS A 13 -5.72 0.87 -8.09
CA LYS A 13 -6.62 2.03 -8.24
C LYS A 13 -6.59 2.86 -6.96
N LEU A 14 -6.06 4.07 -7.08
CA LEU A 14 -6.24 5.13 -6.10
C LEU A 14 -7.57 5.83 -6.40
N LYS A 15 -8.47 5.96 -5.42
CA LYS A 15 -9.73 6.70 -5.57
C LYS A 15 -10.01 7.51 -4.32
N LYS A 16 -10.35 8.80 -4.48
CA LYS A 16 -10.75 9.68 -3.37
C LYS A 16 -9.79 9.64 -2.17
N LYS A 17 -8.47 9.66 -2.41
CA LYS A 17 -7.43 9.55 -1.36
C LYS A 17 -7.44 8.21 -0.59
N LYS A 18 -8.03 7.16 -1.17
CA LYS A 18 -8.04 5.80 -0.63
C LYS A 18 -7.28 4.86 -1.56
N LEU A 19 -6.42 4.04 -0.98
CA LEU A 19 -5.69 2.98 -1.66
C LEU A 19 -6.17 1.63 -1.12
N ASN A 20 -6.62 0.74 -2.01
CA ASN A 20 -7.17 -0.55 -1.63
C ASN A 20 -6.29 -1.69 -2.18
N LEU A 21 -5.53 -2.31 -1.27
CA LEU A 21 -4.65 -3.47 -1.46
C LEU A 21 -5.30 -4.77 -0.99
N SER A 22 -6.59 -4.79 -0.67
CA SER A 22 -7.24 -5.97 -0.07
C SER A 22 -7.33 -7.17 -1.02
N LYS A 23 -7.25 -8.38 -0.46
CA LYS A 23 -7.41 -9.67 -1.17
C LYS A 23 -6.42 -9.89 -2.32
N LEU A 24 -5.20 -9.38 -2.21
CA LEU A 24 -4.17 -9.58 -3.23
C LEU A 24 -3.30 -10.83 -2.97
N SER A 25 -3.68 -11.64 -1.97
CA SER A 25 -2.93 -12.81 -1.51
C SER A 25 -1.48 -12.48 -1.25
N ILE A 26 -1.23 -11.29 -0.70
CA ILE A 26 0.11 -10.84 -0.38
C ILE A 26 0.55 -11.56 0.89
N THR A 27 1.64 -12.30 0.80
CA THR A 27 2.29 -13.01 1.90
C THR A 27 3.68 -12.39 2.06
N ASP A 28 4.00 -11.84 3.23
CA ASP A 28 5.32 -11.27 3.59
C ASP A 28 5.81 -10.04 2.79
N ILE A 29 5.15 -8.89 2.93
CA ILE A 29 5.74 -7.62 2.50
C ILE A 29 6.91 -7.25 3.41
N THR A 30 8.09 -7.03 2.84
CA THR A 30 9.21 -6.38 3.54
C THR A 30 9.23 -4.88 3.29
N GLU A 31 8.79 -4.43 2.10
CA GLU A 31 8.77 -3.02 1.70
C GLU A 31 7.69 -2.76 0.63
N ILE A 32 6.98 -1.63 0.72
CA ILE A 32 6.09 -1.15 -0.35
C ILE A 32 6.69 0.09 -1.01
N LYS A 33 7.20 -0.09 -2.24
CA LYS A 33 7.74 1.02 -3.05
C LYS A 33 6.64 1.73 -3.83
N GLY A 34 6.83 3.03 -4.06
CA GLY A 34 5.94 3.86 -4.88
C GLY A 34 4.78 4.53 -4.12
N LEU A 35 4.76 4.45 -2.79
CA LEU A 35 3.81 5.21 -1.94
C LEU A 35 4.30 6.63 -1.61
N GLU A 36 5.54 6.94 -1.93
CA GLU A 36 6.26 8.17 -1.55
C GLU A 36 5.55 9.46 -2.01
N ASN A 37 4.89 9.38 -3.17
CA ASN A 37 4.14 10.50 -3.75
C ASN A 37 2.68 10.59 -3.26
N LEU A 38 2.21 9.65 -2.43
CA LEU A 38 0.84 9.60 -1.93
C LEU A 38 0.68 10.40 -0.63
N THR A 39 1.30 11.57 -0.55
CA THR A 39 1.28 12.43 0.64
C THR A 39 -0.13 12.83 1.08
N ASN A 40 -1.11 12.79 0.18
CA ASN A 40 -2.51 13.09 0.43
C ASN A 40 -3.38 11.86 0.73
N LEU A 41 -2.80 10.66 0.85
CA LEU A 41 -3.56 9.44 1.17
C LEU A 41 -4.17 9.55 2.56
N LYS A 42 -5.45 9.20 2.69
CA LYS A 42 -6.20 9.19 3.95
C LYS A 42 -6.53 7.78 4.42
N GLU A 43 -6.71 6.84 3.51
CA GLU A 43 -7.09 5.46 3.85
C GLU A 43 -6.25 4.46 3.07
N LEU A 44 -5.71 3.47 3.79
CA LEU A 44 -4.98 2.34 3.24
C LEU A 44 -5.64 1.04 3.71
N ASN A 45 -6.28 0.33 2.78
CA ASN A 45 -6.94 -0.94 3.09
C ASN A 45 -6.05 -2.13 2.71
N LEU A 46 -5.56 -2.84 3.72
CA LEU A 46 -4.72 -4.04 3.60
C LEU A 46 -5.45 -5.35 3.94
N TYR A 47 -6.78 -5.29 4.10
CA TYR A 47 -7.58 -6.42 4.59
C TYR A 47 -7.42 -7.68 3.74
N LYS A 48 -7.47 -8.86 4.38
CA LYS A 48 -7.29 -10.17 3.71
C LYS A 48 -5.96 -10.32 2.97
N ASN A 49 -4.89 -9.81 3.57
CA ASN A 49 -3.51 -10.18 3.23
C ASN A 49 -2.82 -10.80 4.46
N GLN A 50 -1.71 -11.49 4.24
CA GLN A 50 -0.86 -12.08 5.28
C GLN A 50 0.41 -11.25 5.39
N ILE A 51 0.26 -10.03 5.93
CA ILE A 51 1.34 -9.06 6.08
C ILE A 51 1.89 -9.16 7.50
N SER A 52 3.15 -9.55 7.62
CA SER A 52 3.89 -9.69 8.88
C SER A 52 4.59 -8.39 9.28
N GLU A 53 5.10 -7.66 8.29
CA GLU A 53 5.75 -6.36 8.44
C GLU A 53 5.38 -5.45 7.24
N ILE A 54 5.50 -4.13 7.40
CA ILE A 54 5.35 -3.19 6.29
C ILE A 54 6.23 -1.95 6.54
N THR A 55 7.09 -1.63 5.58
CA THR A 55 7.95 -0.44 5.60
C THR A 55 7.63 0.47 4.40
N GLY A 56 8.08 1.74 4.45
CA GLY A 56 7.82 2.72 3.38
C GLY A 56 6.50 3.49 3.51
N LEU A 57 5.88 3.48 4.69
CA LEU A 57 4.66 4.26 4.99
C LEU A 57 4.98 5.64 5.58
N ASP A 58 6.25 5.95 5.85
CA ASP A 58 6.69 7.14 6.60
C ASP A 58 6.29 8.47 5.93
N ASN A 59 6.10 8.44 4.61
CA ASN A 59 5.70 9.60 3.82
C ASN A 59 4.18 9.85 3.81
N LEU A 60 3.36 8.92 4.34
CA LEU A 60 1.90 9.00 4.36
C LEU A 60 1.38 9.80 5.57
N LYS A 61 1.81 11.06 5.67
CA LYS A 61 1.53 11.94 6.82
C LYS A 61 0.04 12.23 7.09
N ASN A 62 -0.81 12.02 6.08
CA ASN A 62 -2.26 12.25 6.16
C ASN A 62 -3.07 10.97 6.35
N LEU A 63 -2.41 9.82 6.59
CA LEU A 63 -3.08 8.55 6.81
C LEU A 63 -3.85 8.59 8.13
N GLU A 64 -5.15 8.31 8.07
CA GLU A 64 -6.03 8.23 9.24
C GLU A 64 -6.13 6.77 9.69
N VAL A 65 -6.19 6.55 11.01
CA VAL A 65 -6.30 5.22 11.64
C VAL A 65 -7.76 4.83 11.85
#